data_AF-A0A2D7YR07-F1
#
_entry.id   AF-A0A2D7YR07-F1
#
_cell.length_a   1.000
_cell.length_b   1.000
_cell.length_c   1.000
_cell.angle_alpha   90.00
_cell.angle_beta   90.00
_cell.angle_gamma   90.00
#
_symmetry.space_group_name_H-M   'P 1'
#
loop_
_entity.id
_entity.type
_entity.pdbx_description
1 polymer ?
#
loop_
_entity_poly.entity_id
_entity_poly.type
_entity_poly.pdbx_seq_one_letter_code
_entity_poly.pdbx_strand_id
1 'polypeptide(L)' 'MQRPDPMIPCKPGAEDIACQNNRQKWMEELFFLDGRDQISHPMRGLFTGLANKYALLESTDV' A
#
# COMPACT_ATOMS: atom_id res chain seq x y z
N MET A 1 14.64 -15.96 -22.23
CA MET A 1 14.00 -14.67 -21.85
C MET A 1 14.04 -14.56 -20.34
N GLN A 2 14.70 -13.52 -19.81
CA GLN A 2 14.68 -13.22 -18.38
C GLN A 2 13.31 -12.63 -18.05
N ARG A 3 12.64 -13.12 -16.99
CA ARG A 3 11.36 -12.53 -16.58
C ARG A 3 11.60 -11.07 -16.20
N PRO A 4 10.79 -10.12 -16.70
CA PRO A 4 10.85 -8.74 -16.25
C PRO A 4 10.63 -8.67 -14.74
N ASP A 5 11.37 -7.79 -14.07
CA ASP A 5 11.17 -7.54 -12.64
C ASP A 5 9.75 -6.99 -12.42
N PRO A 6 8.94 -7.61 -11.57
CA PRO A 6 7.56 -7.18 -11.33
C PRO A 6 7.44 -5.81 -10.63
N MET A 7 8.56 -5.20 -10.21
CA MET A 7 8.65 -3.85 -9.63
C MET A 7 9.12 -2.78 -10.62
N ILE A 8 9.58 -3.20 -11.81
CA ILE A 8 10.02 -2.26 -12.84
C ILE A 8 8.91 -2.14 -13.88
N PRO A 9 8.35 -0.94 -14.09
CA PRO A 9 7.32 -0.74 -15.10
C PRO A 9 7.87 -1.13 -16.47
N CYS A 10 7.18 -2.05 -17.13
CA CYS A 10 7.46 -2.44 -18.50
C CYS A 10 6.53 -1.74 -19.51
N LYS A 11 5.57 -0.95 -19.00
CA LYS A 11 4.65 -0.08 -19.75
C LYS A 11 4.75 1.37 -19.26
N PRO A 12 4.35 2.37 -20.07
CA PRO A 12 4.36 3.77 -19.67
C PRO A 12 3.46 4.03 -18.45
N GLY A 13 4.02 4.68 -17.42
CA GLY A 13 3.26 5.27 -16.31
C GLY A 13 2.36 4.29 -15.53
N ALA A 14 1.08 4.65 -15.41
CA ALA A 14 0.07 3.95 -14.62
C ALA A 14 -0.56 2.72 -15.32
N GLU A 15 -0.14 2.41 -16.56
CA GLU A 15 -0.70 1.30 -17.34
C GLU A 15 -0.14 -0.06 -16.90
N ASP A 16 0.99 -0.06 -16.19
CA ASP A 16 1.54 -1.26 -15.57
C ASP A 16 0.87 -1.54 -14.22
N ILE A 17 -0.37 -2.02 -14.27
CA ILE A 17 -1.19 -2.29 -13.07
C ILE A 17 -0.48 -3.25 -12.11
N ALA A 18 0.25 -4.25 -12.62
CA ALA A 18 0.96 -5.20 -11.78
C ALA A 18 2.07 -4.50 -10.98
N CYS A 19 2.90 -3.70 -11.65
CA CYS A 19 3.93 -2.90 -10.99
C CYS A 19 3.34 -1.90 -9.99
N GLN A 20 2.27 -1.20 -10.35
CA GLN A 20 1.62 -0.22 -9.48
C GLN A 20 1.03 -0.88 -8.22
N ASN A 21 0.38 -2.03 -8.36
CA ASN A 21 -0.15 -2.81 -7.24
C ASN A 21 0.98 -3.30 -6.32
N ASN A 22 2.08 -3.78 -6.88
CA ASN A 22 3.21 -4.23 -6.07
C ASN A 22 3.88 -3.07 -5.32
N ARG A 23 4.03 -1.91 -5.98
CA ARG A 23 4.51 -0.68 -5.34
C ARG A 23 3.62 -0.28 -4.17
N GLN A 24 2.30 -0.33 -4.34
CA GLN A 24 1.33 -0.02 -3.28
C GLN A 24 1.48 -0.98 -2.08
N LYS A 25 1.56 -2.29 -2.32
CA LYS A 25 1.79 -3.30 -1.27
C LYS A 25 3.10 -3.06 -0.51
N TRP A 26 4.17 -2.71 -1.23
CA TRP A 26 5.46 -2.45 -0.62
C TRP A 26 5.41 -1.21 0.29
N MET A 27 4.73 -0.15 -0.16
CA MET A 27 4.50 1.04 0.65
C MET A 27 3.69 0.68 1.91
N GLU A 28 2.62 -0.10 1.78
CA GLU A 28 1.83 -0.57 2.93
C GLU A 28 2.66 -1.33 3.96
N GLU A 29 3.52 -2.24 3.51
CA GLU A 29 4.42 -3.00 4.40
C GLU A 29 5.41 -2.07 5.12
N LEU A 30 6.02 -1.12 4.41
CA LEU A 30 6.91 -0.13 5.02
C LEU A 30 6.18 0.72 6.07
N PHE A 31 4.93 1.12 5.80
CA PHE A 31 4.11 1.87 6.75
C PHE A 31 3.76 1.04 7.99
N PHE A 32 3.51 -0.26 7.81
CA PHE A 32 3.27 -1.19 8.91
C PHE A 32 4.53 -1.36 9.78
N LEU A 33 5.68 -1.62 9.15
CA LEU A 33 6.96 -1.78 9.84
C LEU A 33 7.43 -0.52 10.56
N ASP A 34 7.17 0.67 10.01
CA ASP A 34 7.42 1.96 10.67
C ASP A 34 6.45 2.21 11.85
N GLY A 35 5.41 1.38 12.00
CA GLY A 35 4.43 1.51 13.09
C GLY A 35 3.44 2.66 12.88
N ARG A 36 3.35 3.23 11.68
CA ARG A 36 2.40 4.32 11.35
C ARG A 36 0.94 3.91 11.41
N ASP A 37 0.70 2.60 11.48
CA ASP A 37 -0.59 1.98 11.73
C ASP A 37 -1.07 2.20 13.19
N GLN A 38 -0.14 2.45 14.12
CA GLN A 38 -0.45 2.61 15.54
C GLN A 38 -1.03 3.99 15.85
N ILE A 39 -2.04 4.02 16.74
CA ILE A 39 -2.71 5.25 17.21
C ILE A 39 -1.73 6.30 17.76
N SER A 40 -0.68 5.83 18.43
CA SER A 40 0.35 6.66 19.07
C SER A 40 1.37 7.26 18.09
N HIS A 41 1.41 6.81 16.83
CA HIS A 41 2.44 7.24 15.90
C HIS A 41 2.17 8.70 15.44
N PRO A 42 3.15 9.62 15.52
CA PRO A 42 2.94 11.05 15.23
C PRO A 42 2.51 11.33 13.78
N MET A 43 2.87 10.45 12.85
CA MET A 43 2.50 10.52 11.44
C MET A 43 1.32 9.61 11.05
N ARG A 44 0.53 9.14 12.03
CA ARG A 44 -0.66 8.35 11.74
C ARG A 44 -1.64 9.13 10.86
N GLY A 45 -2.23 8.46 9.85
CA GLY A 45 -3.23 9.06 8.97
C GLY A 45 -2.67 9.83 7.77
N LEU A 46 -1.35 10.06 7.70
CA LEU A 46 -0.70 10.65 6.53
C LEU A 46 -0.56 9.66 5.35
N PHE A 47 -0.91 8.38 5.54
CA PHE A 47 -1.00 7.41 4.45
C PHE A 47 -2.43 7.30 3.92
N THR A 48 -2.63 7.70 2.68
CA THR A 48 -3.93 7.62 2.01
C THR A 48 -4.41 6.18 1.77
N GLY A 49 -3.51 5.19 1.74
CA GLY A 49 -3.86 3.78 1.58
C GLY A 49 -4.48 3.12 2.84
N LEU A 50 -4.26 3.67 4.03
CA LEU A 50 -4.83 3.13 5.28
C LEU A 50 -6.32 3.44 5.40
N ALA A 51 -6.81 4.50 4.75
CA ALA A 51 -8.23 4.85 4.78
C ALA A 51 -9.10 3.72 4.23
N ASN A 52 -8.71 3.08 3.12
CA ASN A 52 -9.44 1.94 2.56
C ASN A 52 -9.35 0.70 3.46
N LYS A 53 -8.19 0.47 4.11
CA LYS A 53 -7.99 -0.64 5.06
C LYS A 53 -8.94 -0.53 6.25
N TYR A 54 -9.11 0.68 6.80
CA TYR A 54 -9.91 0.93 8.00
C TYR A 54 -11.37 1.26 7.74
N ALA A 55 -11.74 1.78 6.56
CA ALA A 55 -13.13 2.05 6.20
C ALA A 55 -14.00 0.78 6.22
N LEU A 56 -13.41 -0.40 6.03
CA LEU A 56 -14.11 -1.70 6.08
C LEU A 56 -14.05 -2.37 7.46
N LEU A 57 -13.20 -1.90 8.38
CA LEU A 57 -13.04 -2.49 9.71
C LEU A 57 -14.13 -2.01 10.70
N GLU A 58 -14.75 -0.86 10.46
CA GLU A 58 -15.86 -0.35 11.31
C GLU A 58 -17.19 -1.09 11.08
N SER A 59 -17.31 -1.99 10.10
CA SER A 59 -18.57 -2.70 9.80
C SER A 59 -18.69 -4.11 10.38
N THR A 60 -17.76 -4.58 11.23
CA THR A 60 -17.79 -5.93 11.80
C THR A 60 -18.29 -6.03 13.24
N ASP A 61 -18.64 -4.90 13.88
CA ASP A 61 -19.25 -4.88 15.22
C ASP A 61 -20.79 -4.81 15.15
N VAL A 62 -21.43 -5.85 14.60
CA VAL A 62 -22.90 -6.08 14.70
C VAL A 62 -23.17 -7.47 15.25
#